data_AF-A0A4Y1ZXZ0-F1
#
_entry.id   AF-A0A4Y1ZXZ0-F1
#
_cell.length_a   1.000
_cell.length_b   1.000
_cell.length_c   1.000
_cell.angle_alpha   90.00
_cell.angle_beta   90.00
_cell.angle_gamma   90.00
#
_symmetry.space_group_name_H-M   'P 1'
#
loop_
_entity.id
_entity.type
_entity.pdbx_description
1 polymer ?
#
loop_
_entity_poly.entity_id
_entity_poly.type
_entity_poly.pdbx_seq_one_letter_code
_entity_poly.pdbx_strand_id
1 'polypeptide(L)'
;MKEVCGEQCFARCTIFRWCQRYEAGRENIKDLPRPGQAHVVTNIAPISAVDELIRQNRRITTREIAVELSISKGTMYHIIHRKLGYGKIGAQWQWC
;
A
#
# COMPACT_ATOMS: atom_id res chain seq x y z
N MET A 1 -14.96 13.79 32.02
CA MET A 1 -14.69 12.84 30.92
C MET A 1 -15.06 11.40 31.31
N LYS A 2 -14.46 10.82 32.36
CA LYS A 2 -14.80 9.46 32.82
C LYS A 2 -16.26 9.33 33.33
N GLU A 3 -16.80 10.39 33.95
CA GLU A 3 -18.20 10.43 34.40
C GLU A 3 -19.23 10.36 33.27
N VAL A 4 -18.88 10.78 32.05
CA VAL A 4 -19.81 10.86 30.90
C VAL A 4 -19.58 9.71 29.90
N CYS A 5 -18.33 9.22 29.76
CA CYS A 5 -17.97 8.18 28.79
C CYS A 5 -17.65 6.81 29.42
N GLY A 6 -17.72 6.66 30.74
CA GLY A 6 -17.37 5.42 31.44
C GLY A 6 -15.93 4.95 31.18
N GLU A 7 -15.69 3.64 31.23
CA GLU A 7 -14.37 3.02 31.00
C GLU A 7 -13.88 3.11 29.54
N GLN A 8 -14.78 3.40 28.59
CA GLN A 8 -14.45 3.54 27.17
C GLN A 8 -13.90 4.93 26.81
N CYS A 9 -13.52 5.72 27.80
CA CYS A 9 -12.97 7.06 27.56
C CYS A 9 -11.55 6.97 26.99
N PHE A 10 -11.28 7.78 25.95
CA PHE A 10 -9.92 7.90 25.42
C PHE A 10 -8.97 8.41 26.51
N ALA A 11 -7.73 7.91 26.50
CA ALA A 11 -6.68 8.41 27.38
C ALA A 11 -6.55 9.93 27.24
N ARG A 12 -6.26 10.64 28.34
CA ARG A 12 -6.15 12.11 28.39
C ARG A 12 -5.21 12.67 27.31
N CYS A 13 -4.11 11.98 27.04
CA CYS A 13 -3.16 12.35 25.99
C CYS A 13 -3.76 12.32 24.58
N THR A 14 -4.64 11.34 24.31
CA THR A 14 -5.34 11.22 23.02
C THR A 14 -6.32 12.38 22.84
N ILE A 15 -7.08 12.72 23.88
CA ILE A 15 -8.03 13.85 23.87
C ILE A 15 -7.28 15.16 23.60
N PHE A 16 -6.18 15.41 24.31
CA PHE A 16 -5.40 16.62 24.13
C PHE A 16 -4.85 16.75 22.70
N ARG A 17 -4.34 15.65 22.12
CA ARG A 17 -3.89 15.61 20.73
C ARG A 17 -5.02 15.88 19.73
N TRP A 18 -6.24 15.45 20.04
CA TRP A 18 -7.42 15.76 19.22
C TRP A 18 -7.80 17.24 19.29
N CYS A 19 -7.83 17.83 20.50
CA CYS A 19 -8.09 19.27 20.69
C CYS A 19 -7.08 20.13 19.93
N GLN A 20 -5.78 19.83 20.04
CA GLN A 20 -4.74 20.55 19.31
C GLN A 20 -4.92 20.48 17.78
N ARG A 21 -5.32 19.31 17.25
CA ARG A 21 -5.59 19.16 15.81
C ARG A 21 -6.80 19.96 15.38
N TYR A 22 -7.84 20.02 16.21
CA TYR A 22 -9.04 20.80 15.94
C TYR A 22 -8.73 22.31 15.94
N GLU A 23 -7.98 22.81 16.94
CA GLU A 23 -7.50 24.20 16.98
C GLU A 23 -6.62 24.55 15.78
N ALA A 24 -5.85 23.59 15.26
CA ALA A 24 -5.08 23.73 14.03
C ALA A 24 -5.93 23.67 12.73
N GLY A 25 -7.26 23.74 12.84
CA GLY A 25 -8.18 23.79 11.69
C GLY A 25 -8.52 22.42 11.08
N ARG A 26 -8.21 21.30 11.74
CA ARG A 26 -8.60 19.97 11.26
C ARG A 26 -10.07 19.68 11.58
N GLU A 27 -10.94 19.91 10.59
CA GLU A 27 -12.38 19.61 10.67
C GLU A 27 -12.71 18.15 10.35
N ASN A 28 -11.80 17.42 9.70
CA ASN A 28 -12.04 16.05 9.28
C ASN A 28 -11.90 15.05 10.47
N ILE A 29 -13.03 14.42 10.81
CA ILE A 29 -13.15 13.42 11.87
C ILE A 29 -12.60 12.05 11.45
N LYS A 30 -12.52 11.76 10.14
CA LYS A 30 -11.99 10.49 9.63
C LYS A 30 -10.48 10.42 9.82
N ASP A 31 -9.97 9.22 10.06
CA ASP A 31 -8.53 8.95 10.05
C ASP A 31 -7.95 9.36 8.69
N LEU A 32 -6.85 10.11 8.71
CA LEU A 32 -6.07 10.34 7.50
C LEU A 32 -5.49 9.01 7.01
N PRO A 33 -5.24 8.86 5.70
CA PRO A 33 -4.54 7.69 5.19
C PRO A 33 -3.27 7.49 6.00
N ARG A 34 -3.18 6.37 6.73
CA ARG A 34 -1.97 6.06 7.48
C ARG A 34 -0.87 5.81 6.47
N PRO A 35 0.30 6.47 6.56
CA PRO A 35 1.44 6.09 5.75
C PRO A 35 1.83 4.66 6.16
N GLY A 36 1.37 3.68 5.37
CA GLY A 36 1.74 2.30 5.54
C GLY A 36 3.20 2.09 5.14
N GLN A 37 3.83 1.07 5.71
CA GLN A 37 5.19 0.62 5.39
C GLN A 37 5.39 0.31 3.88
N ALA A 38 4.30 0.13 3.13
CA ALA A 38 4.30 -0.07 1.67
C ALA A 38 4.86 1.13 0.86
N HIS A 39 4.98 2.33 1.45
CA HIS A 39 5.45 3.50 0.71
C HIS A 39 6.97 3.62 0.60
N VAL A 40 7.74 2.88 1.41
CA VAL A 40 9.20 3.08 1.54
C VAL A 40 10.02 2.11 0.68
N VAL A 41 9.44 1.01 0.18
CA VAL A 41 10.14 0.05 -0.70
C VAL A 41 9.58 0.10 -2.12
N THR A 42 9.34 1.31 -2.63
CA THR A 42 9.15 1.51 -4.08
C THR A 42 10.46 2.04 -4.64
N ASN A 43 11.46 1.17 -4.72
CA ASN A 43 12.60 1.45 -5.59
C ASN A 43 12.01 1.46 -7.02
N ILE A 44 12.23 2.52 -7.80
CA ILE A 44 11.61 2.67 -9.13
C ILE A 44 12.17 1.62 -10.11
N ALA A 45 13.42 1.22 -9.91
CA ALA A 45 14.15 0.23 -10.71
C ALA A 45 13.41 -1.11 -10.91
N PRO A 46 12.89 -1.81 -9.87
CA PRO A 46 12.15 -3.05 -10.05
C PRO A 46 10.81 -2.90 -10.77
N ILE A 47 10.19 -1.72 -10.82
CA ILE A 47 8.90 -1.56 -11.53
C ILE A 47 9.11 -1.69 -13.04
N SER A 48 10.08 -0.94 -13.58
CA SER A 48 10.36 -0.95 -15.03
C SER A 48 10.84 -2.32 -15.50
N ALA A 49 11.70 -2.99 -14.71
CA ALA A 49 12.18 -4.33 -15.04
C ALA A 49 11.04 -5.37 -15.08
N VAL A 50 10.07 -5.28 -14.16
CA VAL A 50 8.87 -6.15 -14.21
C VAL A 50 8.02 -5.87 -15.45
N ASP A 51 7.81 -4.61 -15.82
CA ASP A 51 7.03 -4.27 -17.03
C ASP A 51 7.71 -4.78 -18.30
N GLU A 52 9.03 -4.59 -18.43
CA GLU A 52 9.80 -5.10 -19.57
C GLU A 52 9.70 -6.61 -19.71
N LEU A 53 9.88 -7.37 -18.62
CA LEU A 53 9.76 -8.83 -18.64
C LEU A 53 8.37 -9.30 -19.07
N ILE A 54 7.32 -8.66 -18.57
CA ILE A 54 5.94 -8.97 -18.95
C ILE A 54 5.67 -8.62 -20.42
N ARG A 55 6.25 -7.51 -20.93
CA ARG A 55 6.10 -7.10 -22.34
C ARG A 55 6.85 -8.02 -23.29
N GLN A 56 8.04 -8.49 -22.91
CA GLN A 56 8.83 -9.44 -23.69
C GLN A 56 8.19 -10.83 -23.72
N ASN A 57 7.69 -11.30 -22.58
CA ASN A 57 7.01 -12.58 -22.49
C ASN A 57 5.69 -12.44 -21.73
N ARG A 58 4.60 -12.26 -22.48
CA ARG A 58 3.25 -12.13 -21.89
C ARG A 58 2.79 -13.35 -21.09
N ARG A 59 3.43 -14.52 -21.25
CA ARG A 59 3.10 -15.75 -20.52
C ARG A 59 3.99 -16.02 -19.31
N ILE A 60 4.95 -15.14 -19.03
CA ILE A 60 5.90 -15.31 -17.92
C ILE A 60 5.20 -15.57 -16.60
N THR A 61 5.76 -16.46 -15.79
CA THR A 61 5.23 -16.80 -14.48
C THR A 61 5.75 -15.83 -13.42
N THR A 62 4.98 -15.68 -12.36
CA THR A 62 5.40 -14.93 -11.18
C THR A 62 6.66 -15.51 -10.52
N ARG A 63 6.90 -16.82 -10.66
CA ARG A 63 8.13 -17.45 -10.12
C ARG A 63 9.37 -17.02 -10.90
N GLU A 64 9.29 -17.00 -12.23
CA GLU A 64 10.40 -16.58 -13.09
C GLU A 64 10.77 -15.12 -12.79
N ILE A 65 9.79 -14.21 -12.76
CA ILE A 65 10.02 -12.80 -12.40
C ILE A 65 10.67 -12.66 -11.01
N ALA A 66 10.18 -13.42 -10.02
CA ALA A 66 10.70 -13.35 -8.65
C ALA A 66 12.15 -13.82 -8.55
N VAL A 67 12.53 -14.86 -9.29
CA VAL A 67 13.91 -15.36 -9.35
C VAL A 67 14.81 -14.36 -10.08
N GLU A 68 14.39 -13.89 -11.25
CA GLU A 68 15.19 -13.00 -12.10
C GLU A 68 15.48 -11.67 -11.44
N LEU A 69 14.50 -11.09 -10.74
CA LEU A 69 14.68 -9.81 -10.05
C LEU A 69 15.06 -9.96 -8.57
N SER A 70 15.13 -11.18 -8.05
CA SER A 70 15.36 -11.47 -6.62
C SER A 70 14.41 -10.70 -5.69
N ILE A 71 13.14 -10.62 -6.07
CA ILE A 71 12.10 -9.85 -5.37
C ILE A 71 11.19 -10.80 -4.57
N SER A 72 10.75 -10.36 -3.39
CA SER A 72 9.75 -11.10 -2.61
C SER A 72 8.42 -11.22 -3.36
N LYS A 73 7.71 -12.34 -3.16
CA LYS A 73 6.38 -12.56 -3.76
C LYS A 73 5.40 -11.41 -3.47
N GLY A 74 5.44 -10.85 -2.26
CA GLY A 74 4.56 -9.74 -1.85
C GLY A 74 4.86 -8.45 -2.62
N THR A 75 6.14 -8.11 -2.76
CA THR A 75 6.57 -6.93 -3.52
C THR A 75 6.22 -7.06 -5.00
N MET A 76 6.47 -8.23 -5.61
CA MET A 76 6.11 -8.49 -7.00
C MET A 76 4.59 -8.39 -7.23
N TYR A 77 3.77 -8.98 -6.35
CA TYR A 77 2.31 -8.86 -6.44
C TYR A 77 1.85 -7.39 -6.36
N HIS A 78 2.45 -6.62 -5.44
CA HIS A 78 2.19 -5.19 -5.34
C HIS A 78 2.57 -4.43 -6.61
N ILE A 79 3.73 -4.72 -7.20
CA ILE A 79 4.16 -4.07 -8.44
C ILE A 79 3.20 -4.40 -9.59
N ILE A 80 2.92 -5.68 -9.84
CA ILE A 80 2.09 -6.13 -10.97
C ILE A 80 0.67 -5.55 -10.86
N HIS A 81 0.02 -5.66 -9.70
CA HIS A 81 -1.40 -5.31 -9.58
C HIS A 81 -1.65 -3.86 -9.15
N ARG A 82 -0.81 -3.29 -8.29
CA ARG A 82 -1.04 -1.94 -7.73
C ARG A 82 -0.27 -0.85 -8.45
N LYS A 83 0.87 -1.16 -9.06
CA LYS A 83 1.69 -0.17 -9.78
C LYS A 83 1.48 -0.26 -11.29
N LEU A 84 1.48 -1.47 -11.85
CA LEU A 84 1.33 -1.70 -13.28
C LEU A 84 -0.11 -2.04 -13.69
N GLY A 85 -0.99 -2.44 -12.78
CA GLY A 85 -2.39 -2.75 -13.13
C GLY A 85 -2.55 -3.96 -14.06
N TYR A 86 -1.58 -4.88 -14.11
CA TYR A 86 -1.73 -6.11 -14.88
C TYR A 86 -2.64 -7.11 -14.15
N GLY A 87 -3.50 -7.79 -14.91
CA GLY A 87 -4.19 -9.01 -14.50
C GLY A 87 -3.80 -10.18 -15.41
N LYS A 88 -3.94 -11.40 -14.88
CA LYS A 88 -3.67 -12.61 -15.64
C LYS A 88 -4.97 -13.14 -16.23
N ILE A 89 -5.12 -13.09 -17.55
CA ILE A 89 -6.27 -13.62 -18.29
C ILE A 89 -5.81 -14.92 -18.96
N GLY A 90 -6.31 -16.05 -18.46
CA GLY A 90 -5.80 -17.37 -18.82
C GLY A 90 -4.31 -17.50 -18.52
N ALA A 91 -3.48 -17.69 -19.56
CA ALA A 91 -2.04 -17.80 -19.44
C ALA A 91 -1.28 -16.47 -19.67
N GLN A 92 -1.96 -15.38 -20.02
CA GLN A 92 -1.31 -14.12 -20.44
C GLN A 92 -1.57 -12.96 -19.48
N TRP A 93 -0.59 -12.07 -19.34
CA TRP A 93 -0.74 -10.79 -18.65
C TRP A 93 -1.36 -9.73 -19.55
N GLN A 94 -2.42 -9.10 -19.09
CA GLN A 94 -3.12 -8.01 -19.77
C GLN A 94 -3.37 -6.85 -18.82
N TRP A 95 -3.43 -5.62 -19.35
CA TRP A 95 -3.79 -4.45 -18.56
C TRP A 95 -5.24 -4.58 -18.11
N CYS A 96 -5.48 -4.43 -16.81
CA CYS A 96 -6.81 -4.40 -16.20
C CYS A 96 -7.27 -2.96 -15.95
#